data_AF-L2F5G0-F1
#
_entry.id   AF-L2F5G0-F1
#
_cell.length_a   1.000
_cell.length_b   1.000
_cell.length_c   1.000
_cell.angle_alpha   90.00
_cell.angle_beta   90.00
_cell.angle_gamma   90.00
#
_symmetry.space_group_name_H-M   'P 1'
#
loop_
_entity.id
_entity.type
_entity.pdbx_description
1 polymer ?
#
loop_
_entity_poly.entity_id
_entity_poly.type
_entity_poly.pdbx_seq_one_letter_code
_entity_poly.pdbx_strand_id
1 'polypeptide(L)'
;MKMLVESINRVKRSGKSKNGNDYTIDVTEVVVKVPYDNADGFGSKFITYPYGKSDNFEKLQTLRGKLPIELDIELGSELNQYSQPVTVVNDIKLPTVKTA
;
A
#
# COMPACT_ATOMS: atom_id res chain seq x y z
N MET A 1 -1.03 8.48 10.01
CA MET A 1 -1.93 7.77 10.95
C MET A 1 -1.41 6.37 11.22
N LYS A 2 -1.56 5.84 12.44
CA LYS A 2 -1.11 4.48 12.76
C LYS A 2 -2.06 3.43 12.17
N MET A 3 -1.50 2.47 11.44
CA MET A 3 -2.23 1.34 10.86
C MET A 3 -1.42 0.05 11.02
N LEU A 4 -2.11 -1.07 11.21
CA LEU A 4 -1.49 -2.38 11.18
C LEU A 4 -1.26 -2.80 9.71
N VAL A 5 -0.01 -2.81 9.28
CA VAL A 5 0.39 -3.30 7.95
C VAL A 5 0.51 -4.82 8.00
N GLU A 6 -0.31 -5.49 7.20
CA GLU A 6 -0.38 -6.95 7.12
C GLU A 6 0.61 -7.50 6.09
N SER A 7 0.64 -6.91 4.89
CA SER A 7 1.53 -7.34 3.80
C SER A 7 1.89 -6.19 2.88
N ILE A 8 3.02 -6.33 2.19
CA ILE A 8 3.52 -5.37 1.21
C ILE A 8 3.85 -6.15 -0.05
N ASN A 9 3.19 -5.82 -1.16
CA ASN A 9 3.27 -6.59 -2.40
C ASN A 9 3.79 -5.69 -3.53
N ARG A 10 4.84 -6.10 -4.23
CA ARG A 10 5.23 -5.46 -5.48
C ARG A 10 4.47 -6.14 -6.63
N VAL A 11 3.66 -5.36 -7.33
CA VAL A 11 2.93 -5.82 -8.50
C VAL A 11 3.65 -5.29 -9.74
N LYS A 12 4.41 -6.18 -10.39
CA LYS A 12 5.03 -5.92 -11.70
C LYS A 12 4.31 -6.74 -12.76
N ARG A 13 3.55 -6.08 -13.64
CA ARG A 13 2.83 -6.71 -14.75
C ARG A 13 3.05 -5.92 -16.03
N SER A 14 3.31 -6.60 -17.13
CA SER A 14 3.41 -5.99 -18.45
C SER A 14 2.62 -6.82 -19.44
N GLY A 15 2.03 -6.19 -20.45
CA GLY A 15 1.30 -6.88 -21.50
C GLY A 15 0.66 -5.93 -22.49
N LYS A 16 -0.26 -6.47 -23.32
CA LYS A 16 -1.11 -5.68 -24.20
C LYS A 16 -2.50 -5.55 -23.60
N SER A 17 -3.02 -4.33 -23.55
CA SER A 17 -4.40 -4.06 -23.15
C SER A 17 -5.37 -4.64 -24.18
N LYS A 18 -6.66 -4.74 -23.83
CA LYS A 18 -7.71 -5.16 -24.78
C LYS A 18 -7.79 -4.25 -26.01
N ASN A 19 -7.25 -3.03 -25.93
CA ASN A 19 -7.21 -2.05 -27.02
C ASN A 19 -5.89 -2.10 -27.82
N GLY A 20 -5.03 -3.10 -27.58
CA GLY A 20 -3.77 -3.29 -28.29
C GLY A 20 -2.57 -2.46 -27.78
N ASN A 21 -2.82 -1.46 -26.94
CA ASN A 21 -1.77 -0.64 -26.34
C ASN A 21 -0.96 -1.45 -25.33
N ASP A 22 0.37 -1.32 -25.38
CA ASP A 22 1.26 -1.89 -24.38
C ASP A 22 1.04 -1.19 -23.04
N TYR A 23 1.02 -1.97 -21.96
CA TYR A 23 0.96 -1.46 -20.60
C TYR A 23 2.07 -2.09 -19.76
N THR A 24 2.57 -1.30 -18.83
CA THR A 24 3.44 -1.75 -17.74
C THR A 24 2.90 -1.17 -16.44
N ILE A 25 2.61 -2.05 -15.49
CA ILE A 25 2.24 -1.74 -14.12
C ILE A 25 3.45 -2.13 -13.28
N ASP A 26 4.03 -1.18 -12.58
CA ASP A 26 5.02 -1.41 -11.53
C ASP A 26 4.61 -0.57 -10.32
N VAL A 27 3.82 -1.17 -9.44
CA VAL A 27 3.26 -0.51 -8.26
C VAL A 27 3.56 -1.34 -7.02
N THR A 28 3.78 -0.65 -5.91
CA THR A 28 3.83 -1.28 -4.60
C THR A 28 2.46 -1.15 -3.94
N GLU A 29 1.93 -2.23 -3.40
CA GLU A 29 0.66 -2.26 -2.68
C GLU A 29 0.92 -2.52 -1.20
N VAL A 30 0.30 -1.74 -0.33
CA VAL A 30 0.37 -1.86 1.12
C VAL A 30 -1.00 -2.31 1.60
N VAL A 31 -1.06 -3.51 2.18
CA VAL A 31 -2.28 -4.08 2.73
C VAL A 31 -2.33 -3.77 4.22
N VAL A 32 -3.35 -3.04 4.64
CA VAL A 32 -3.56 -2.66 6.03
C VAL A 32 -4.82 -3.27 6.59
N LYS A 33 -4.81 -3.59 7.88
CA LYS A 33 -5.99 -4.03 8.63
C LYS A 33 -6.63 -2.81 9.30
N VAL A 34 -7.89 -2.54 8.96
CA VAL A 34 -8.66 -1.41 9.48
C VAL A 34 -9.88 -1.94 10.23
N PRO A 35 -10.13 -1.48 11.47
CA PRO A 35 -11.35 -1.84 12.19
C PRO A 35 -12.57 -1.25 11.50
N TYR A 36 -13.69 -1.96 11.55
CA TYR A 36 -14.99 -1.39 11.23
C TYR A 36 -15.96 -1.75 12.35
N ASP A 37 -16.83 -0.79 12.66
CA ASP A 37 -17.89 -0.93 13.63
C ASP A 37 -19.08 -0.12 13.08
N ASN A 38 -20.14 -0.82 12.70
CA ASN A 38 -21.36 -0.22 12.19
C ASN A 38 -22.59 -0.96 12.71
N ALA A 39 -23.78 -0.45 12.39
CA ALA A 39 -25.05 -1.03 12.84
C ALA A 39 -25.25 -2.49 12.41
N ASP A 40 -24.57 -2.93 11.35
CA ASP A 40 -24.70 -4.25 10.74
C ASP A 40 -23.58 -5.24 11.16
N GLY A 41 -22.61 -4.80 11.97
CA GLY A 41 -21.55 -5.66 12.51
C GLY A 41 -20.26 -4.92 12.88
N PHE A 42 -19.37 -5.66 13.54
CA PHE A 42 -18.07 -5.18 13.97
C PHE A 42 -16.96 -6.18 13.62
N GLY A 43 -15.74 -5.68 13.40
CA GLY A 43 -14.60 -6.52 13.10
C GLY A 43 -13.46 -5.74 12.44
N SER A 44 -12.78 -6.38 11.50
CA SER A 44 -11.68 -5.78 10.75
C SER A 44 -11.75 -6.17 9.29
N LYS A 45 -11.42 -5.23 8.41
CA LYS A 45 -11.27 -5.46 6.98
C LYS A 45 -9.86 -5.14 6.53
N PHE A 46 -9.42 -5.82 5.48
CA PHE A 46 -8.17 -5.48 4.82
C PHE A 46 -8.44 -4.47 3.71
N ILE A 47 -7.64 -3.41 3.67
CA ILE A 47 -7.67 -2.40 2.61
C ILE A 47 -6.30 -2.40 1.95
N THR A 48 -6.30 -2.45 0.61
CA THR A 48 -5.08 -2.33 -0.18
C THR A 48 -4.95 -0.90 -0.68
N TYR A 49 -3.86 -0.25 -0.35
CA TYR A 49 -3.51 1.07 -0.87
C TYR A 49 -2.31 0.96 -1.81
N PRO A 50 -2.33 1.58 -3.00
CA PRO A 50 -1.14 1.76 -3.80
C PRO A 50 -0.17 2.70 -3.07
N TYR A 51 1.12 2.41 -3.15
CA TYR A 51 2.20 3.14 -2.53
C TYR A 51 3.11 3.73 -3.60
N GLY A 52 2.72 4.93 -4.07
CA GLY A 52 3.46 5.75 -5.02
C GLY A 52 4.12 4.99 -6.19
N LYS A 53 5.33 5.44 -6.55
CA LYS A 53 6.19 4.82 -7.58
C LYS A 53 7.00 3.65 -7.00
N SER A 54 7.34 2.67 -7.86
CA SER A 54 8.01 1.42 -7.48
C SER A 54 9.33 1.58 -6.73
N ASP A 55 10.03 2.71 -6.90
CA ASP A 55 11.30 3.02 -6.21
C ASP A 55 11.17 3.05 -4.68
N ASN A 56 9.96 3.25 -4.14
CA ASN A 56 9.75 3.23 -2.69
C ASN A 56 9.69 1.80 -2.11
N PHE A 57 9.62 0.75 -2.94
CA PHE A 57 9.64 -0.64 -2.47
C PHE A 57 10.91 -1.00 -1.70
N GLU A 58 12.07 -0.47 -2.12
CA GLU A 58 13.35 -0.78 -1.49
C GLU A 58 13.41 -0.33 -0.03
N LYS A 59 12.84 0.84 0.28
CA LYS A 59 12.73 1.35 1.66
C LYS A 59 11.93 0.40 2.55
N LEU A 60 10.88 -0.20 1.99
CA LEU A 60 10.00 -1.12 2.71
C LEU A 60 10.61 -2.51 2.92
N GLN A 61 11.70 -2.87 2.24
CA GLN A 61 12.36 -4.17 2.46
C GLN A 61 12.86 -4.34 3.90
N THR A 62 13.14 -3.24 4.60
CA THR A 62 13.51 -3.23 6.03
C THR A 62 12.43 -3.81 6.96
N LEU A 63 11.19 -3.95 6.47
CA LEU A 63 10.04 -4.53 7.16
C LEU A 63 9.88 -6.03 6.91
N ARG A 64 10.69 -6.63 6.01
CA ARG A 64 10.63 -8.07 5.72
C ARG A 64 10.85 -8.89 7.01
N GLY A 65 9.95 -9.84 7.26
CA GLY A 65 9.97 -10.68 8.47
C GLY A 65 9.48 -9.97 9.74
N LYS A 66 9.09 -8.70 9.66
CA LYS A 66 8.52 -7.93 10.79
C LYS A 66 7.01 -7.74 10.68
N LEU A 67 6.40 -8.15 9.57
CA LEU A 67 4.95 -8.06 9.37
C LEU A 67 4.23 -9.21 10.11
N PRO A 68 3.03 -8.99 10.68
CA PRO A 68 2.30 -7.72 10.70
C PRO A 68 2.87 -6.72 11.73
N ILE A 69 2.89 -5.43 11.40
CA ILE A 69 3.44 -4.37 12.27
C ILE A 69 2.64 -3.07 12.17
N GLU A 70 2.49 -2.37 13.29
CA GLU A 70 1.89 -1.03 13.30
C GLU A 70 2.87 0.04 12.84
N LEU A 71 2.51 0.77 11.79
CA LEU A 71 3.33 1.85 11.21
C LEU A 71 2.52 3.14 11.11
N ASP A 72 3.22 4.27 11.18
CA ASP A 72 2.61 5.57 10.87
C ASP A 72 2.64 5.78 9.35
N ILE A 73 1.46 5.71 8.75
CA ILE A 73 1.23 5.79 7.30
C ILE A 73 0.64 7.16 6.97
N GLU A 74 1.26 7.87 6.03
CA GLU A 74 0.70 9.08 5.44
C GLU A 74 -0.12 8.71 4.21
N LEU A 75 -1.42 9.01 4.25
CA LEU A 75 -2.32 8.81 3.12
C LEU A 75 -2.46 10.11 2.33
N GLY A 76 -2.51 9.97 1.01
CA GLY A 76 -2.78 11.05 0.06
C GLY A 76 -3.88 10.68 -0.92
N SER A 77 -4.11 11.57 -1.87
CA SER A 77 -5.00 11.34 -3.01
C SER A 77 -4.23 11.62 -4.29
N GLU A 78 -4.22 10.65 -5.21
CA GLU A 78 -3.64 10.81 -6.55
C GLU A 78 -4.70 10.51 -7.61
N LEU A 79 -4.48 10.96 -8.86
CA LEU A 79 -5.33 10.57 -9.98
C LEU A 79 -4.80 9.25 -10.57
N ASN A 80 -5.68 8.26 -10.71
CA ASN A 80 -5.35 7.04 -11.45
C ASN A 80 -5.31 7.33 -12.97
N GLN A 81 -4.96 6.31 -13.77
CA GLN A 81 -4.89 6.40 -15.24
C GLN A 81 -6.21 6.82 -15.93
N TYR A 82 -7.34 6.81 -15.21
CA TYR A 82 -8.65 7.23 -15.69
C TYR A 82 -9.04 8.62 -15.16
N SER A 83 -8.08 9.39 -14.63
CA SER A 83 -8.32 10.70 -14.00
C SER A 83 -9.29 10.65 -12.81
N GLN A 84 -9.40 9.51 -12.15
CA GLN A 84 -10.23 9.36 -10.95
C GLN A 84 -9.36 9.47 -9.69
N PRO A 85 -9.79 10.21 -8.66
CA PRO A 85 -9.07 10.29 -7.41
C PRO A 85 -9.08 8.92 -6.71
N VAL A 86 -7.90 8.45 -6.33
CA VAL A 86 -7.68 7.24 -5.55
C VAL A 86 -6.85 7.57 -4.32
N THR A 87 -7.20 6.96 -3.19
CA THR A 87 -6.38 7.07 -1.97
C THR A 87 -5.11 6.26 -2.14
N VAL A 88 -3.97 6.89 -1.88
CA VAL A 88 -2.65 6.27 -1.98
C VAL A 88 -1.92 6.42 -0.65
N VAL A 89 -0.91 5.59 -0.42
CA VAL A 89 0.10 5.86 0.61
C VAL A 89 1.14 6.79 0.00
N ASN A 90 1.37 7.94 0.63
CA ASN A 90 2.42 8.89 0.27
C ASN A 90 3.75 8.50 0.93
N ASP A 91 3.71 8.17 2.21
CA ASP A 91 4.89 7.81 2.99
C ASP A 91 4.56 6.82 4.11
N ILE A 92 5.58 6.07 4.54
CA ILE A 92 5.53 5.16 5.69
C ILE A 92 6.71 5.47 6.59
N LYS A 93 6.44 5.96 7.79
CA LYS A 93 7.51 6.19 8.77
C LYS A 93 7.99 4.86 9.31
N LEU A 94 9.20 4.50 8.94
CA LEU A 94 9.86 3.28 9.40
C LEU A 94 10.22 3.40 10.89
N PRO A 95 10.05 2.34 11.70
CA PRO A 95 10.47 2.35 13.08
C PRO A 95 11.99 2.51 13.15
N THR A 96 12.45 3.40 14.04
CA THR A 96 13.88 3.62 14.26
C THR A 96 14.47 2.33 14.81
N VAL A 97 15.31 1.66 14.02
CA VAL A 97 16.06 0.50 14.51
C VAL A 97 17.10 1.05 15.46
N LYS A 98 16.87 0.95 16.78
CA LYS A 98 17.96 1.06 17.75
C LYS A 98 18.82 -0.17 17.55
N THR A 99 19.94 -0.03 16.86
CA THR A 99 21.03 -1.00 16.92
C THR A 99 21.45 -1.10 18.39
N ALA A 100 21.21 -2.27 18.98
CA ALA A 100 21.72 -2.60 20.31
C ALA A 100 23.23 -2.85 20.24
#